data_AF-A0A2A4P179-F1
#
_entry.id   AF-A0A2A4P179-F1
#
_cell.length_a   1.000
_cell.length_b   1.000
_cell.length_c   1.000
_cell.angle_alpha   90.00
_cell.angle_beta   90.00
_cell.angle_gamma   90.00
#
_symmetry.space_group_name_H-M   'P 1'
#
loop_
_entity.id
_entity.type
_entity.pdbx_description
1 polymer ?
#
loop_
_entity_poly.entity_id
_entity_poly.type
_entity_poly.pdbx_seq_one_letter_code
_entity_poly.pdbx_strand_id
1 'polypeptide(L)' 'MHPALRNQLTYLDTALVNLLQERARLLVGVPADDPDRQPHTEDLLRRTSGSFRSDVLVEILTAAERGTHS' A
#
# COMPACT_ATOMS: atom_id res chain seq x y z
N MET A 1 7.27 8.01 24.69
CA MET A 1 7.78 7.19 23.57
C MET A 1 9.29 7.40 23.44
N HIS A 2 10.07 6.32 23.37
CA HIS A 2 11.54 6.40 23.28
C HIS A 2 11.96 7.08 21.95
N PRO A 3 12.92 8.01 21.93
CA PRO A 3 13.30 8.75 20.71
C PRO A 3 13.68 7.84 19.53
N ALA A 4 14.37 6.72 19.78
CA ALA A 4 14.73 5.75 18.74
C ALA A 4 13.50 5.11 18.07
N LEU A 5 12.46 4.77 18.84
CA LEU A 5 11.22 4.23 18.29
C LEU A 5 10.49 5.27 17.44
N ARG A 6 10.52 6.55 17.84
CA ARG A 6 9.95 7.63 17.02
C ARG A 6 10.60 7.70 15.65
N ASN A 7 11.93 7.69 15.60
CA ASN A 7 12.68 7.77 14.35
C ASN A 7 12.41 6.56 13.45
N GLN A 8 12.31 5.36 14.04
CA GLN A 8 11.95 4.15 13.29
C GLN A 8 10.56 4.25 12.69
N LEU A 9 9.56 4.74 13.44
CA LEU A 9 8.20 4.95 12.93
C LEU A 9 8.20 5.97 11.78
N THR A 10 8.83 7.13 11.94
CA THR A 10 8.92 8.13 10.87
C THR A 10 9.60 7.60 9.60
N TYR A 11 10.62 6.76 9.76
CA TYR A 11 11.26 6.10 8.63
C TYR A 11 10.29 5.15 7.90
N LEU A 12 9.53 4.35 8.64
CA LEU A 12 8.51 3.45 8.08
C LEU A 12 7.40 4.22 7.37
N ASP A 13 6.92 5.32 7.96
CA ASP A 13 5.89 6.18 7.36
C ASP A 13 6.38 6.78 6.03
N THR A 14 7.63 7.25 5.99
CA THR A 14 8.26 7.77 4.77
C THR A 14 8.38 6.68 3.70
N ALA A 15 8.81 5.48 4.10
CA ALA A 15 8.91 4.34 3.18
C ALA A 15 7.53 3.96 2.59
N LEU A 16 6.48 3.97 3.40
CA LEU A 16 5.11 3.71 2.93
C LEU A 16 4.67 4.73 1.87
N VAL A 17 4.89 6.02 2.11
CA VAL A 17 4.55 7.07 1.13
C VAL A 17 5.32 6.87 -0.18
N ASN A 18 6.61 6.58 -0.11
CA ASN A 18 7.43 6.36 -1.30
C ASN A 18 6.97 5.15 -2.11
N LEU A 19 6.55 4.05 -1.44
CA LEU A 19 5.99 2.88 -2.11
C LEU A 19 4.68 3.20 -2.84
N LEU A 20 3.82 4.02 -2.25
CA LEU A 20 2.57 4.45 -2.89
C LEU A 20 2.83 5.34 -4.10
N GLN A 21 3.79 6.26 -4.02
CA GLN A 21 4.21 7.10 -5.15
C GLN A 21 4.81 6.27 -6.29
N GLU A 22 5.65 5.29 -5.95
CA GLU A 22 6.22 4.39 -6.94
C GLU A 22 5.15 3.54 -7.62
N ARG A 23 4.17 3.02 -6.87
CA ARG A 23 3.02 2.34 -7.43
C ARG A 23 2.25 3.23 -8.41
N ALA A 24 2.00 4.50 -8.06
CA ALA A 24 1.35 5.45 -8.95
C ALA A 24 2.16 5.67 -10.24
N ARG A 25 3.48 5.86 -10.12
CA ARG A 25 4.40 6.04 -11.25
C ARG A 25 4.37 4.86 -12.21
N LEU A 26 4.36 3.63 -11.69
CA LEU A 26 4.31 2.41 -12.50
C LEU A 26 2.98 2.26 -13.27
N LEU A 27 1.90 2.83 -12.76
CA LEU A 27 0.57 2.77 -13.37
C LEU A 27 0.30 3.87 -14.41
N VAL A 28 1.22 4.83 -14.61
CA VAL A 28 1.03 6.00 -15.52
C VAL A 28 0.74 5.62 -16.98
N GLY A 29 1.06 4.40 -17.41
CA GLY A 29 0.79 3.90 -18.77
C GLY A 29 -0.17 2.71 -18.83
N VAL A 30 -0.72 2.28 -17.69
CA VAL A 30 -1.62 1.13 -17.64
C VAL A 30 -3.05 1.62 -17.88
N PRO A 31 -3.87 0.95 -18.73
CA PRO A 31 -5.28 1.28 -18.90
C PRO A 31 -6.07 1.16 -17.59
N ALA A 32 -7.14 1.94 -17.43
CA ALA A 32 -7.96 1.90 -16.21
C ALA A 32 -8.80 0.62 -16.11
N ASP A 33 -9.14 0.04 -17.26
CA ASP A 33 -9.91 -1.20 -17.42
C ASP A 33 -9.04 -2.46 -17.45
N ASP A 34 -7.73 -2.32 -17.31
CA ASP A 34 -6.82 -3.46 -17.23
C ASP A 34 -7.09 -4.26 -15.93
N PRO A 35 -7.48 -5.54 -16.03
CA PRO A 35 -7.80 -6.36 -14.86
C PRO A 35 -6.60 -6.58 -13.93
N ASP A 36 -5.36 -6.46 -14.44
CA ASP A 36 -4.13 -6.61 -13.68
C ASP A 36 -3.67 -5.28 -13.02
N ARG A 37 -4.41 -4.18 -13.25
CA ARG A 37 -4.18 -2.89 -12.57
C ARG A 37 -4.48 -2.95 -11.08
N GLN A 38 -5.48 -3.76 -10.70
CA GLN A 38 -5.97 -3.84 -9.32
C GLN A 38 -5.07 -4.72 -8.46
N PRO A 39 -4.87 -4.38 -7.18
CA PRO A 39 -4.14 -5.26 -6.27
C PRO A 39 -4.92 -6.56 -6.04
N HIS A 40 -4.25 -7.71 -6.18
CA HIS A 40 -4.80 -9.03 -5.83
C HIS A 40 -4.93 -9.19 -4.31
N THR A 41 -5.87 -8.45 -3.71
CA THR A 41 -6.02 -8.27 -2.27
C THR A 41 -6.15 -9.60 -1.53
N GLU A 42 -6.93 -10.55 -2.06
CA GLU A 42 -7.10 -11.87 -1.43
C GLU A 42 -5.78 -12.67 -1.35
N ASP A 43 -4.97 -12.67 -2.42
CA ASP A 43 -3.67 -13.35 -2.42
C ASP A 43 -2.71 -12.68 -1.43
N LEU A 44 -2.67 -11.35 -1.43
CA LEU A 44 -1.82 -10.56 -0.53
C LEU A 44 -2.15 -10.83 0.94
N LEU A 45 -3.44 -10.85 1.30
CA LEU A 45 -3.86 -11.14 2.68
C LEU A 45 -3.53 -12.57 3.08
N ARG A 46 -3.71 -13.55 2.18
CA ARG A 46 -3.37 -14.95 2.44
C ARG A 46 -1.88 -15.16 2.72
N ARG A 47 -1.02 -14.35 2.08
CA ARG A 47 0.45 -14.45 2.19
C ARG A 47 1.04 -13.58 3.29
N THR A 48 0.26 -12.66 3.85
CA THR A 48 0.71 -11.75 4.89
C THR A 48 0.50 -12.36 6.27
N SER A 49 1.55 -12.43 7.07
CA SER A 49 1.50 -12.80 8.49
C SER A 49 1.90 -11.60 9.34
N GLY A 50 1.20 -11.36 10.45
CA GLY A 50 1.57 -10.29 11.38
C GLY A 50 0.43 -9.89 12.32
N SER A 51 0.71 -8.90 13.17
CA SER A 51 -0.27 -8.34 14.13
C SER A 51 -1.14 -7.22 13.53
N PHE A 52 -0.90 -6.83 12.28
CA PHE A 52 -1.70 -5.82 11.60
C PHE A 52 -3.04 -6.43 11.18
N ARG A 53 -4.15 -5.74 11.46
CA ARG A 53 -5.49 -6.28 11.20
C ARG A 53 -5.77 -6.38 9.69
N SER A 54 -6.28 -7.53 9.26
CA SER A 54 -6.53 -7.82 7.85
C SER A 54 -7.61 -6.94 7.22
N ASP A 55 -8.65 -6.58 7.97
CA ASP A 55 -9.71 -5.67 7.51
C ASP A 55 -9.17 -4.27 7.21
N VAL A 56 -8.26 -3.76 8.05
CA VAL A 56 -7.60 -2.46 7.82
C VAL A 56 -6.64 -2.55 6.62
N LEU A 57 -5.98 -3.68 6.38
CA LEU A 57 -5.16 -3.86 5.17
C LEU A 57 -5.99 -3.77 3.89
N VAL A 58 -7.21 -4.31 3.89
CA VAL A 58 -8.15 -4.16 2.76
C VAL A 58 -8.47 -2.70 2.51
N GLU A 59 -8.77 -1.94 3.56
CA GLU A 59 -9.07 -0.50 3.44
C GLU A 59 -7.88 0.28 2.86
N ILE A 60 -6.65 -0.04 3.30
CA ILE A 60 -5.43 0.60 2.80
C ILE A 60 -5.21 0.26 1.32
N LEU A 61 -5.34 -1.00 0.93
CA LEU A 61 -5.16 -1.41 -0.48
C LEU A 61 -6.22 -0.78 -1.38
N THR A 62 -7.46 -0.68 -0.90
CA THR A 62 -8.55 0.02 -1.60
C THR A 62 -8.27 1.52 -1.72
N ALA A 63 -7.73 2.15 -0.67
CA ALA A 63 -7.33 3.55 -0.73
C ALA A 63 -6.17 3.78 -1.70
N ALA A 64 -5.18 2.88 -1.72
CA ALA A 64 -4.06 2.93 -2.65
C ALA A 64 -4.53 2.79 -4.10
N GLU A 65 -5.51 1.91 -4.38
CA GLU A 65 -6.13 1.80 -5.69
C GLU A 65 -6.78 3.12 -6.13
N ARG A 66 -7.62 3.72 -5.27
CA ARG A 66 -8.27 5.02 -5.56
C ARG A 66 -7.26 6.13 -5.81
N GLY A 67 -6.16 6.17 -5.04
CA GLY A 67 -5.09 7.15 -5.21
C GLY A 67 -4.30 7.03 -6.51
N THR A 68 -4.44 5.92 -7.24
CA THR A 68 -3.74 5.65 -8.52
C THR A 68 -4.66 5.63 -9.75
N HIS A 69 -5.93 5.98 -9.58
CA HIS A 69 -6.92 6.03 -10.66
C HIS A 69 -7.07 7.42 -11.32
N SER A 70 -6.15 8.35 -11.03
CA SER A 70 -6.11 9.69 -11.62
C SER A 70 -5.70 9.70 -13.09
#